data_AF-X0SGF0-F1
#
_entry.id   AF-X0SGF0-F1
#
_cell.length_a   1.000
_cell.length_b   1.000
_cell.length_c   1.000
_cell.angle_alpha   90.00
_cell.angle_beta   90.00
_cell.angle_gamma   90.00
#
_symmetry.space_group_name_H-M   'P 1'
#
loop_
_entity.id
_entity.type
_entity.pdbx_description
1 polymer ?
#
loop_
_entity_poly.entity_id
_entity_poly.type
_entity_poly.pdbx_seq_one_letter_code
_entity_poly.pdbx_strand_id
1 'polypeptide(L)'
;MRVSGLPSDPLGSLSNVPAFFTTEACGVNVSFLMLLQRIQGATTVASVHFPVEDLYSDVLDQVIHMHGEGSFGEDGLGLVKYLESTDIVGFSEDLSRTVKSDYFNYCVDINDRYQPRISINMKEQLNSFFSSVHLINDLHSNGHFYSVVLLEALREHSLESESDLSAQLRSDLVNAAQERYFRVLSGFNKSLCIYLILWIRAYRLSQARKSCLQQEGTVAFSHRFYGWSQPEYALSDDFKLEFKTNFGFGNASYFFFIMYYKNIQVFNFMDWVNYDIVEVSELHRYSIKYINKHRDEEQEEEQENGRITNSLWIEAISDAEEVCNLYINNEDGFVKKHIIENLENMISRLEEVIDADNHTVNRNYRRYNYEFSGYCFNKEEVIRIEAMNAKGYMISGVLSFIGQIVKLENIISVDSFLERINIVNKRLQPILIKELRESEDMKIKINNKIESNKNIMIDIWTKGDGSNSLNELSNLEKKGGLSAGMQSLFNKLQDEHKTLSKINKSLNQDRLNLNNLIKNIERYHLNIENHFS
;
A
#
# COMPACT_ATOMS: atom_id res chain seq x y z
N MET A 1 7.00 5.25 12.19
CA MET A 1 8.41 4.82 12.28
C MET A 1 8.67 4.24 13.67
N ARG A 2 8.96 2.93 13.80
CA ARG A 2 9.45 2.38 15.08
C ARG A 2 10.92 2.74 15.19
N VAL A 3 11.29 3.56 16.15
CA VAL A 3 12.71 3.79 16.48
C VAL A 3 13.25 2.51 17.11
N SER A 4 13.79 1.63 16.28
CA SER A 4 14.55 0.45 16.71
C SER A 4 16.00 0.87 16.95
N GLY A 5 16.46 0.87 18.19
CA GLY A 5 17.89 1.10 18.46
C GLY A 5 18.31 1.60 19.84
N LEU A 6 17.48 1.51 20.89
CA LEU A 6 17.96 1.75 22.26
C LEU A 6 17.93 0.45 23.09
N PRO A 7 18.97 0.20 23.91
CA PRO A 7 19.04 -0.99 24.76
C PRO A 7 17.85 -0.99 25.72
N SER A 8 17.30 -2.18 25.96
CA SER A 8 16.15 -2.47 26.83
C SER A 8 16.16 -1.65 28.12
N ASP A 9 15.34 -0.61 28.12
CA ASP A 9 15.14 0.38 29.18
C ASP A 9 14.25 -0.24 30.29
N PRO A 10 14.51 -0.03 31.60
CA PRO A 10 13.60 -0.41 32.68
C PRO A 10 12.25 0.34 32.62
N LEU A 11 12.15 1.36 31.76
CA LEU A 11 10.90 2.01 31.34
C LEU A 11 9.95 1.10 30.52
N GLY A 12 10.34 -0.15 30.24
CA GLY A 12 9.48 -1.17 29.66
C GLY A 12 8.20 -1.47 30.45
N SER A 13 8.08 -1.03 31.72
CA SER A 13 6.82 -1.12 32.50
C SER A 13 5.74 -0.11 32.06
N LEU A 14 6.09 0.91 31.29
CA LEU A 14 5.13 1.81 30.64
C LEU A 14 4.46 1.16 29.41
N SER A 15 4.78 -0.09 29.08
CA SER A 15 4.04 -0.89 28.09
C SER A 15 2.57 -1.09 28.45
N ASN A 16 2.19 -0.85 29.71
CA ASN A 16 0.81 -0.85 30.20
C ASN A 16 0.13 0.52 30.14
N VAL A 17 0.86 1.59 29.81
CA VAL A 17 0.23 2.86 29.48
C VAL A 17 -0.39 2.68 28.10
N PRO A 18 -1.69 2.98 27.92
CA PRO A 18 -2.28 3.01 26.59
C PRO A 18 -1.37 3.83 25.68
N ALA A 19 -0.90 3.20 24.60
CA ALA A 19 -0.20 3.91 23.54
C ALA A 19 -1.22 4.91 22.97
N PHE A 20 -1.23 6.12 23.54
CA PHE A 20 -2.04 7.18 22.99
C PHE A 20 -1.51 7.45 21.59
N PHE A 21 -2.46 7.42 20.68
CA PHE A 21 -2.37 7.52 19.24
C PHE A 21 -1.13 8.29 18.76
N THR A 22 -0.42 7.68 17.81
CA THR A 22 0.78 8.20 17.15
C THR A 22 0.68 9.70 16.89
N THR A 23 1.78 10.41 17.15
CA THR A 23 1.92 11.88 17.10
C THR A 23 1.75 12.50 15.71
N GLU A 24 1.48 11.70 14.68
CA GLU A 24 1.28 12.14 13.29
C GLU A 24 -0.13 11.77 12.80
N ALA A 25 -1.15 12.12 13.59
CA ALA A 25 -2.54 12.02 13.16
C ALA A 25 -2.96 13.28 12.39
N CYS A 26 -2.76 13.28 11.08
CA CYS A 26 -3.17 14.33 10.16
C CYS A 26 -4.21 13.76 9.19
N GLY A 27 -5.50 14.08 9.32
CA GLY A 27 -6.44 13.44 8.37
C GLY A 27 -7.93 13.66 8.48
N VAL A 28 -8.44 14.18 9.59
CA VAL A 28 -9.86 14.55 9.70
C VAL A 28 -10.07 16.05 9.51
N ASN A 29 -9.15 16.72 8.80
CA ASN A 29 -9.32 18.14 8.47
C ASN A 29 -10.15 18.25 7.20
N VAL A 30 -11.44 17.97 7.35
CA VAL A 30 -12.42 18.00 6.27
C VAL A 30 -13.47 19.02 6.69
N SER A 31 -13.40 20.23 6.10
CA SER A 31 -14.34 21.32 6.37
C SER A 31 -15.69 21.13 5.64
N PHE A 32 -15.75 20.21 4.68
CA PHE A 32 -16.96 19.88 3.94
C PHE A 32 -16.96 18.41 3.50
N LEU A 33 -18.14 17.81 3.40
CA LEU A 33 -18.33 16.58 2.64
C LEU A 33 -18.65 16.93 1.19
N MET A 34 -18.13 16.18 0.24
CA MET A 34 -18.64 16.21 -1.13
C MET A 34 -19.98 15.45 -1.15
N LEU A 35 -21.02 16.11 -1.63
CA LEU A 35 -22.35 15.52 -1.81
C LEU A 35 -22.62 15.42 -3.31
N LEU A 36 -23.08 14.27 -3.76
CA LEU A 36 -23.68 14.09 -5.07
C LEU A 36 -25.20 14.18 -4.89
N GLN A 37 -25.83 15.21 -5.43
CA GLN A 37 -27.24 15.52 -5.16
C GLN A 37 -28.04 15.71 -6.44
N ARG A 38 -29.23 15.11 -6.50
CA ARG A 38 -30.23 15.39 -7.51
C ARG A 38 -30.88 16.75 -7.25
N ILE A 39 -30.79 17.65 -8.22
CA ILE A 39 -31.37 18.99 -8.08
C ILE A 39 -32.90 18.89 -8.22
N GLN A 40 -33.63 19.37 -7.22
CA GLN A 40 -35.10 19.39 -7.27
C GLN A 40 -35.59 20.19 -8.48
N GLY A 41 -36.53 19.60 -9.23
CA GLY A 41 -37.10 20.23 -10.43
C GLY A 41 -36.23 20.16 -11.69
N ALA A 42 -35.03 19.56 -11.61
CA ALA A 42 -34.16 19.32 -12.76
C ALA A 42 -33.89 17.82 -12.96
N THR A 43 -33.61 17.43 -14.21
CA THR A 43 -33.13 16.08 -14.56
C THR A 43 -31.61 16.01 -14.48
N THR A 44 -31.03 16.59 -13.42
CA THR A 44 -29.58 16.68 -13.25
C THR A 44 -29.16 16.33 -11.84
N VAL A 45 -27.96 15.80 -11.76
CA VAL A 45 -27.20 15.57 -10.53
C VAL A 45 -26.05 16.56 -10.53
N ALA A 46 -25.71 17.08 -9.35
CA ALA A 46 -24.59 17.99 -9.18
C ALA A 46 -23.77 17.62 -7.95
N SER A 47 -22.47 17.90 -8.01
CA SER A 47 -21.58 17.91 -6.88
C SER A 47 -21.77 19.18 -6.05
N VAL A 48 -21.90 19.02 -4.73
CA VAL A 48 -22.15 20.10 -3.79
C VAL A 48 -21.20 19.96 -2.61
N HIS A 49 -20.59 21.07 -2.18
CA HIS A 49 -19.87 21.11 -0.91
C HIS A 49 -20.89 21.21 0.23
N PHE A 50 -21.05 20.14 0.98
CA PHE A 50 -21.88 20.13 2.18
C PHE A 50 -21.02 20.52 3.39
N PRO A 51 -21.26 21.70 4.01
CA PRO A 51 -20.40 22.18 5.08
C PRO A 51 -20.47 21.27 6.30
N VAL A 52 -19.34 21.05 6.94
CA VAL A 52 -19.28 20.40 8.26
C VAL A 52 -19.50 21.49 9.30
N GLU A 53 -20.55 21.34 10.11
CA GLU A 53 -20.85 22.30 11.18
C GLU A 53 -19.68 22.45 12.16
N ASP A 54 -19.48 23.69 12.61
CA ASP A 54 -18.37 24.07 13.47
C ASP A 54 -18.67 23.81 14.96
N LEU A 55 -19.22 22.64 15.27
CA LEU A 55 -19.61 22.26 16.64
C LEU A 55 -18.37 22.17 17.54
N TYR A 56 -18.35 22.86 18.67
CA TYR A 56 -17.20 22.92 19.59
C TYR A 56 -15.92 23.56 18.99
N SER A 57 -16.02 24.60 18.14
CA SER A 57 -14.83 25.30 17.61
C SER A 57 -13.98 25.91 18.70
N ASP A 58 -14.59 26.62 19.64
CA ASP A 58 -13.87 27.26 20.74
C ASP A 58 -13.02 26.25 21.52
N VAL A 59 -13.57 25.05 21.76
CA VAL A 59 -12.87 23.94 22.41
C VAL A 59 -11.74 23.42 21.52
N LEU A 60 -12.02 23.19 20.24
CA LEU A 60 -11.03 22.70 19.28
C LEU A 60 -9.83 23.65 19.16
N ASP A 61 -10.10 24.95 19.01
CA ASP A 61 -9.08 25.99 18.85
C ASP A 61 -8.22 26.10 20.10
N GLN A 62 -8.83 26.07 21.29
CA GLN A 62 -8.08 26.08 22.54
C GLN A 62 -7.20 24.83 22.70
N VAL A 63 -7.70 23.64 22.33
CA VAL A 63 -6.93 22.39 22.40
C VAL A 63 -5.76 22.40 21.39
N ILE A 64 -5.98 22.93 20.18
CA ILE A 64 -4.92 23.11 19.17
C ILE A 64 -3.85 24.08 19.67
N HIS A 65 -4.28 25.18 20.29
CA HIS A 65 -3.37 26.16 20.88
C HIS A 65 -2.52 25.55 22.00
N MET A 66 -3.13 24.85 22.95
CA MET A 66 -2.41 24.12 24.02
C MET A 66 -1.42 23.08 23.46
N HIS A 67 -1.81 22.36 22.41
CA HIS A 67 -0.93 21.41 21.73
C HIS A 67 0.30 22.07 21.09
N GLY A 68 0.10 23.23 20.45
CA GLY A 68 1.16 23.99 19.78
C GLY A 68 2.16 24.62 20.73
N GLU A 69 1.68 25.22 21.83
CA GLU A 69 2.55 25.86 22.83
C GLU A 69 3.24 24.86 23.76
N GLY A 70 2.65 23.67 23.96
CA GLY A 70 3.14 22.67 24.90
C GLY A 70 3.00 23.10 26.37
N SER A 71 2.18 24.11 26.65
CA SER A 71 1.89 24.63 27.99
C SER A 71 0.61 23.99 28.52
N PHE A 72 0.73 23.21 29.60
CA PHE A 72 -0.39 22.46 30.19
C PHE A 72 -0.61 22.80 31.67
N GLY A 73 -0.16 23.99 32.10
CA GLY A 73 -0.15 24.38 33.51
C GLY A 73 0.95 23.69 34.32
N GLU A 74 1.20 24.20 35.53
CA GLU A 74 2.30 23.74 36.40
C GLU A 74 2.12 22.28 36.89
N ASP A 75 0.88 21.82 37.01
CA ASP A 75 0.54 20.45 37.41
C ASP A 75 0.28 19.51 36.22
N GLY A 76 0.42 20.02 35.00
CA GLY A 76 0.12 19.29 33.76
C GLY A 76 -1.35 18.94 33.57
N LEU A 77 -2.27 19.48 34.38
CA LEU A 77 -3.72 19.24 34.33
C LEU A 77 -4.50 20.39 33.68
N GLY A 78 -3.83 21.39 33.11
CA GLY A 78 -4.47 22.56 32.51
C GLY A 78 -5.49 22.20 31.43
N LEU A 79 -5.18 21.22 30.58
CA LEU A 79 -6.09 20.73 29.54
C LEU A 79 -7.34 20.08 30.14
N VAL A 80 -7.18 19.26 31.17
CA VAL A 80 -8.30 18.63 31.87
C VAL A 80 -9.20 19.68 32.50
N LYS A 81 -8.62 20.61 33.27
CA LYS A 81 -9.39 21.64 33.98
C LYS A 81 -10.17 22.48 32.99
N TYR A 82 -9.57 22.74 31.83
CA TYR A 82 -10.27 23.36 30.72
C TYR A 82 -11.44 22.52 30.24
N LEU A 83 -11.26 21.21 29.96
CA LEU A 83 -12.37 20.33 29.54
C LEU A 83 -13.48 20.23 30.58
N GLU A 84 -13.15 20.20 31.87
CA GLU A 84 -14.12 20.22 32.97
C GLU A 84 -14.95 21.51 33.01
N SER A 85 -14.40 22.62 32.51
CA SER A 85 -15.13 23.88 32.34
C SER A 85 -16.07 23.89 31.12
N THR A 86 -15.98 22.88 30.26
CA THR A 86 -16.83 22.70 29.07
C THR A 86 -17.84 21.58 29.28
N ASP A 87 -18.89 21.54 28.46
CA ASP A 87 -19.89 20.48 28.48
C ASP A 87 -19.49 19.24 27.66
N ILE A 88 -18.38 19.29 26.91
CA ILE A 88 -18.03 18.27 25.92
C ILE A 88 -17.89 16.87 26.51
N VAL A 89 -17.37 16.75 27.74
CA VAL A 89 -17.20 15.46 28.43
C VAL A 89 -18.55 14.88 28.83
N GLY A 90 -19.42 15.70 29.43
CA GLY A 90 -20.78 15.30 29.80
C GLY A 90 -21.61 14.94 28.57
N PHE A 91 -21.52 15.76 27.52
CA PHE A 91 -22.15 15.49 26.23
C PHE A 91 -21.67 14.17 25.61
N SER A 92 -20.36 13.87 25.66
CA SER A 92 -19.81 12.61 25.14
C SER A 92 -20.37 11.39 25.87
N GLU A 93 -20.59 11.51 27.18
CA GLU A 93 -21.18 10.46 28.02
C GLU A 93 -22.65 10.23 27.64
N ASP A 94 -23.43 11.30 27.51
CA ASP A 94 -24.83 11.20 27.08
C ASP A 94 -24.97 10.67 25.66
N LEU A 95 -24.11 11.10 24.73
CA LEU A 95 -24.07 10.59 23.37
C LEU A 95 -23.83 9.08 23.35
N SER A 96 -22.89 8.58 24.17
CA SER A 96 -22.60 7.14 24.26
C SER A 96 -23.78 6.28 24.70
N ARG A 97 -24.74 6.84 25.45
CA ARG A 97 -25.97 6.15 25.88
C ARG A 97 -27.03 6.05 24.78
N THR A 98 -26.95 6.93 23.78
CA THR A 98 -27.94 7.03 22.69
C THR A 98 -27.50 6.33 21.41
N VAL A 99 -26.19 6.18 21.20
CA VAL A 99 -25.63 5.55 20.00
C VAL A 99 -25.35 4.07 20.27
N LYS A 100 -25.69 3.19 19.32
CA LYS A 100 -25.48 1.73 19.44
C LYS A 100 -24.01 1.29 19.36
N SER A 101 -23.10 2.20 19.03
CA SER A 101 -21.67 1.93 18.78
C SER A 101 -20.84 2.60 19.86
N ASP A 102 -19.81 1.91 20.34
CA ASP A 102 -18.91 2.45 21.37
C ASP A 102 -17.88 3.44 20.78
N TYR A 103 -17.71 3.45 19.45
CA TYR A 103 -16.72 4.27 18.75
C TYR A 103 -17.28 4.92 17.48
N PHE A 104 -16.64 6.01 17.05
CA PHE A 104 -16.90 6.64 15.76
C PHE A 104 -16.37 5.78 14.61
N ASN A 105 -17.22 5.56 13.60
CA ASN A 105 -16.85 4.80 12.41
C ASN A 105 -16.16 5.70 11.35
N TYR A 106 -15.10 6.41 11.73
CA TYR A 106 -14.35 7.30 10.82
C TYR A 106 -12.84 7.06 10.85
N CYS A 107 -12.23 6.97 9.67
CA CYS A 107 -10.80 6.84 9.46
C CYS A 107 -10.12 8.20 9.62
N VAL A 108 -9.09 8.21 10.46
CA VAL A 108 -8.10 9.29 10.54
C VAL A 108 -6.93 8.90 9.65
N ASP A 109 -6.42 9.82 8.83
CA ASP A 109 -5.16 9.58 8.14
C ASP A 109 -4.04 9.67 9.20
N ILE A 110 -3.36 8.54 9.35
CA ILE A 110 -2.28 8.33 10.30
C ILE A 110 -1.24 7.59 9.49
N ASN A 111 0.01 7.99 9.62
CA ASN A 111 1.15 7.30 9.02
C ASN A 111 1.43 5.91 9.69
N ASP A 112 0.38 5.15 10.06
CA ASP A 112 0.45 3.85 10.71
C ASP A 112 -0.57 2.86 10.13
N ARG A 113 -0.27 1.56 10.17
CA ARG A 113 -1.08 0.47 9.61
C ARG A 113 -2.38 0.22 10.38
N TYR A 114 -2.49 0.72 11.61
CA TYR A 114 -3.64 0.52 12.47
C TYR A 114 -4.28 1.86 12.79
N GLN A 115 -5.48 2.07 12.27
CA GLN A 115 -6.24 3.26 12.64
C GLN A 115 -6.87 3.08 14.01
N PRO A 116 -6.84 4.12 14.84
CA PRO A 116 -7.38 4.09 16.15
C PRO A 116 -8.91 4.14 16.11
N ARG A 117 -9.52 3.33 16.96
CA ARG A 117 -10.93 3.48 17.29
C ARG A 117 -11.07 4.67 18.23
N ILE A 118 -11.81 5.68 17.81
CA ILE A 118 -12.10 6.85 18.64
C ILE A 118 -13.36 6.55 19.44
N SER A 119 -13.22 6.25 20.74
CA SER A 119 -14.35 6.01 21.64
C SER A 119 -15.28 7.23 21.66
N ILE A 120 -16.59 7.00 21.62
CA ILE A 120 -17.60 8.05 21.77
C ILE A 120 -17.58 8.60 23.19
N ASN A 121 -17.39 7.74 24.19
CA ASN A 121 -17.33 8.15 25.59
C ASN A 121 -15.91 8.62 25.95
N MET A 122 -15.69 9.94 26.05
CA MET A 122 -14.38 10.48 26.43
C MET A 122 -14.02 10.17 27.87
N LYS A 123 -15.00 10.06 28.76
CA LYS A 123 -14.79 9.97 30.21
C LYS A 123 -13.92 8.78 30.59
N GLU A 124 -14.12 7.64 29.92
CA GLU A 124 -13.30 6.44 30.14
C GLU A 124 -11.82 6.67 29.75
N GLN A 125 -11.60 7.34 28.61
CA GLN A 125 -10.24 7.67 28.15
C GLN A 125 -9.57 8.71 29.06
N LEU A 126 -10.33 9.70 29.54
CA LEU A 126 -9.85 10.68 30.52
C LEU A 126 -9.50 10.01 31.85
N ASN A 127 -10.31 9.07 32.35
CA ASN A 127 -9.99 8.29 33.56
C ASN A 127 -8.68 7.50 33.42
N SER A 128 -8.46 6.88 32.27
CA SER A 128 -7.20 6.18 31.97
C SER A 128 -6.00 7.13 31.90
N PHE A 129 -6.20 8.31 31.29
CA PHE A 129 -5.21 9.38 31.27
C PHE A 129 -4.87 9.84 32.70
N PHE A 130 -5.85 10.08 33.56
CA PHE A 130 -5.63 10.47 34.95
C PHE A 130 -4.83 9.45 35.74
N SER A 131 -5.14 8.17 35.58
CA SER A 131 -4.37 7.09 36.22
C SER A 131 -2.91 7.11 35.77
N SER A 132 -2.65 7.44 34.50
CA SER A 132 -1.30 7.57 33.97
C SER A 132 -0.57 8.79 34.55
N VAL A 133 -1.24 9.94 34.65
CA VAL A 133 -0.66 11.16 35.27
C VAL A 133 -0.35 10.92 36.75
N HIS A 134 -1.24 10.27 37.50
CA HIS A 134 -1.00 9.90 38.89
C HIS A 134 0.23 9.01 39.03
N LEU A 135 0.36 7.98 38.19
CA LEU A 135 1.54 7.12 38.19
C LEU A 135 2.83 7.89 37.90
N ILE A 136 2.82 8.82 36.94
CA ILE A 136 3.99 9.66 36.61
C ILE A 136 4.39 10.54 37.79
N ASN A 137 3.42 11.14 38.47
CA ASN A 137 3.65 11.95 39.67
C ASN A 137 4.17 11.11 40.84
N ASP A 138 3.68 9.89 41.02
CA ASP A 138 4.18 8.96 42.03
C ASP A 138 5.62 8.54 41.72
N LEU A 139 5.96 8.26 40.46
CA LEU A 139 7.33 7.95 40.04
C LEU A 139 8.29 9.12 40.29
N HIS A 140 7.84 10.34 40.03
CA HIS A 140 8.60 11.56 40.32
C HIS A 140 8.82 11.75 41.82
N SER A 141 7.77 11.64 42.62
CA SER A 141 7.83 11.78 44.08
C SER A 141 8.72 10.73 44.74
N ASN A 142 8.81 9.52 44.15
CA ASN A 142 9.67 8.44 44.62
C ASN A 142 11.11 8.51 44.05
N GLY A 143 11.49 9.59 43.37
CA GLY A 143 12.85 9.82 42.87
C GLY A 143 13.24 8.95 41.67
N HIS A 144 12.29 8.28 41.02
CA HIS A 144 12.57 7.35 39.93
C HIS A 144 13.31 8.00 38.75
N PHE A 145 12.88 9.20 38.34
CA PHE A 145 13.53 9.95 37.26
C PHE A 145 14.97 10.31 37.59
N TYR A 146 15.25 10.67 38.86
CA TYR A 146 16.62 10.91 39.32
C TYR A 146 17.44 9.63 39.29
N SER A 147 16.90 8.50 39.76
CA SER A 147 17.60 7.21 39.71
C SER A 147 17.97 6.78 38.28
N VAL A 148 17.08 7.01 37.31
CA VAL A 148 17.34 6.66 35.91
C VAL A 148 18.48 7.52 35.33
N VAL A 149 18.40 8.84 35.51
CA VAL A 149 19.41 9.77 35.00
C VAL A 149 20.77 9.58 35.69
N LEU A 150 20.76 9.28 36.99
CA LEU A 150 21.94 8.90 37.76
C LEU A 150 22.63 7.64 37.17
N LEU A 151 21.86 6.59 36.88
CA LEU A 151 22.40 5.35 36.30
C LEU A 151 23.00 5.57 34.91
N GLU A 152 22.37 6.41 34.08
CA GLU A 152 22.90 6.79 32.77
C GLU A 152 24.24 7.52 32.91
N ALA A 153 24.32 8.52 33.80
CA ALA A 153 25.55 9.28 34.03
C ALA A 153 26.69 8.44 34.63
N LEU A 154 26.41 7.54 35.58
CA LEU A 154 27.41 6.63 36.14
C LEU A 154 28.01 5.74 35.04
N ARG A 155 27.18 5.26 34.10
CA ARG A 155 27.64 4.45 32.96
C ARG A 155 28.46 5.27 31.97
N GLU A 156 28.02 6.47 31.63
CA GLU A 156 28.73 7.37 30.70
C GLU A 156 30.10 7.80 31.24
N HIS A 157 30.26 7.92 32.56
CA HIS A 157 31.51 8.34 33.19
C HIS A 157 32.31 7.19 33.82
N SER A 158 31.87 5.93 33.64
CA SER A 158 32.52 4.75 34.22
C SER A 158 32.73 4.85 35.74
N LEU A 159 31.74 5.38 36.46
CA LEU A 159 31.74 5.56 37.91
C LEU A 159 30.99 4.40 38.59
N GLU A 160 31.45 4.01 39.79
CA GLU A 160 30.84 2.90 40.54
C GLU A 160 29.74 3.37 41.50
N SER A 161 29.77 4.63 41.95
CA SER A 161 28.86 5.14 42.97
C SER A 161 28.52 6.63 42.85
N GLU A 162 27.39 7.04 43.42
CA GLU A 162 26.98 8.46 43.50
C GLU A 162 27.98 9.32 44.31
N SER A 163 28.72 8.72 45.25
CA SER A 163 29.78 9.41 46.00
C SER A 163 30.91 9.92 45.11
N ASP A 164 31.08 9.36 43.92
CA ASP A 164 32.13 9.74 42.99
C ASP A 164 31.76 10.98 42.14
N LEU A 165 30.51 11.47 42.24
CA LEU A 165 30.01 12.62 41.49
C LEU A 165 30.41 13.95 42.11
N SER A 166 30.84 14.89 41.27
CA SER A 166 31.05 16.29 41.67
C SER A 166 29.73 16.98 42.05
N ALA A 167 29.81 18.03 42.86
CA ALA A 167 28.64 18.81 43.25
C ALA A 167 27.91 19.43 42.05
N GLN A 168 28.65 19.87 41.03
CA GLN A 168 28.08 20.40 39.78
C GLN A 168 27.29 19.31 39.06
N LEU A 169 27.89 18.13 38.87
CA LEU A 169 27.24 17.03 38.18
C LEU A 169 25.96 16.57 38.91
N ARG A 170 25.96 16.52 40.25
CA ARG A 170 24.74 16.24 41.02
C ARG A 170 23.63 17.26 40.76
N SER A 171 23.96 18.55 40.71
CA SER A 171 23.00 19.60 40.36
C SER A 171 22.45 19.41 38.95
N ASP A 172 23.31 19.05 37.99
CA ASP A 172 22.92 18.81 36.61
C ASP A 172 22.00 17.58 36.50
N LEU A 173 22.23 16.52 37.28
CA LEU A 173 21.34 15.34 37.34
C LEU A 173 19.95 15.67 37.88
N VAL A 174 19.84 16.53 38.89
CA VAL A 174 18.54 16.99 39.41
C VAL A 174 17.77 17.73 38.32
N ASN A 175 18.43 18.64 37.61
CA ASN A 175 17.82 19.38 36.51
C ASN A 175 17.40 18.44 35.37
N ALA A 176 18.27 17.52 34.95
CA ALA A 176 17.99 16.55 33.90
C ALA A 176 16.84 15.59 34.27
N ALA A 177 16.75 15.17 35.53
CA ALA A 177 15.63 14.38 36.04
C ALA A 177 14.31 15.16 35.96
N GLN A 178 14.33 16.44 36.33
CA GLN A 178 13.17 17.33 36.24
C GLN A 178 12.75 17.57 34.78
N GLU A 179 13.69 17.80 33.88
CA GLU A 179 13.44 17.93 32.45
C GLU A 179 12.85 16.64 31.86
N ARG A 180 13.35 15.46 32.26
CA ARG A 180 12.82 14.17 31.80
C ARG A 180 11.39 13.95 32.27
N TYR A 181 11.09 14.28 33.53
CA TYR A 181 9.72 14.27 34.07
C TYR A 181 8.78 15.17 33.25
N PHE A 182 9.16 16.44 33.03
CA PHE A 182 8.35 17.37 32.23
C PHE A 182 8.18 16.92 30.77
N ARG A 183 9.23 16.33 30.17
CA ARG A 183 9.15 15.79 28.82
C ARG A 183 8.14 14.65 28.71
N VAL A 184 8.14 13.72 29.67
CA VAL A 184 7.16 12.63 29.72
C VAL A 184 5.76 13.19 29.87
N LEU A 185 5.53 14.08 30.85
CA LEU A 185 4.22 14.70 31.09
C LEU A 185 3.71 15.50 29.88
N SER A 186 4.58 16.25 29.21
CA SER A 186 4.26 16.99 27.98
C SER A 186 3.89 16.03 26.83
N GLY A 187 4.59 14.90 26.70
CA GLY A 187 4.25 13.87 25.71
C GLY A 187 2.84 13.30 25.90
N PHE A 188 2.47 12.99 27.15
CA PHE A 188 1.13 12.53 27.50
C PHE A 188 0.05 13.57 27.18
N ASN A 189 0.29 14.83 27.55
CA ASN A 189 -0.65 15.91 27.27
C ASN A 189 -0.85 16.15 25.77
N LYS A 190 0.23 16.13 24.97
CA LYS A 190 0.14 16.21 23.51
C LYS A 190 -0.70 15.08 22.93
N SER A 191 -0.49 13.87 23.42
CA SER A 191 -1.30 12.71 23.08
C SER A 191 -2.79 12.88 23.40
N LEU A 192 -3.13 13.46 24.55
CA LEU A 192 -4.53 13.77 24.90
C LEU A 192 -5.11 14.87 23.99
N CYS A 193 -4.38 15.94 23.69
CA CYS A 193 -4.79 16.95 22.72
C CYS A 193 -5.13 16.31 21.36
N ILE A 194 -4.26 15.43 20.85
CA ILE A 194 -4.49 14.73 19.59
C ILE A 194 -5.79 13.93 19.67
N TYR A 195 -6.01 13.15 20.73
CA TYR A 195 -7.26 12.41 20.92
C TYR A 195 -8.50 13.32 20.87
N LEU A 196 -8.48 14.45 21.57
CA LEU A 196 -9.60 15.40 21.62
C LEU A 196 -9.88 16.04 20.26
N ILE A 197 -8.82 16.46 19.55
CA ILE A 197 -8.92 16.99 18.19
C ILE A 197 -9.58 15.96 17.27
N LEU A 198 -9.16 14.69 17.37
CA LEU A 198 -9.73 13.61 16.57
C LEU A 198 -11.19 13.33 16.94
N TRP A 199 -11.52 13.34 18.23
CA TRP A 199 -12.88 13.14 18.71
C TRP A 199 -13.82 14.22 18.20
N ILE A 200 -13.45 15.50 18.35
CA ILE A 200 -14.29 16.63 17.89
C ILE A 200 -14.53 16.53 16.38
N ARG A 201 -13.47 16.27 15.61
CA ARG A 201 -13.59 16.12 14.16
C ARG A 201 -14.44 14.90 13.75
N ALA A 202 -14.27 13.77 14.41
CA ALA A 202 -15.08 12.56 14.15
C ALA A 202 -16.55 12.79 14.51
N TYR A 203 -16.83 13.49 15.61
CA TYR A 203 -18.17 13.89 16.00
C TYR A 203 -18.82 14.82 14.96
N ARG A 204 -18.12 15.88 14.54
CA ARG A 204 -18.58 16.81 13.49
C ARG A 204 -18.90 16.10 12.19
N LEU A 205 -18.02 15.21 11.72
CA LEU A 205 -18.28 14.39 10.52
C LEU A 205 -19.47 13.45 10.70
N SER A 206 -19.67 12.92 11.91
CA SER A 206 -20.84 12.10 12.24
C SER A 206 -22.13 12.89 12.11
N GLN A 207 -22.16 14.14 12.58
CA GLN A 207 -23.33 15.01 12.43
C GLN A 207 -23.54 15.42 10.98
N ALA A 208 -22.50 15.89 10.28
CA ALA A 208 -22.57 16.26 8.87
C ALA A 208 -23.14 15.12 8.01
N ARG A 209 -22.71 13.87 8.26
CA ARG A 209 -23.29 12.69 7.60
C ARG A 209 -24.78 12.53 7.91
N LYS A 210 -25.19 12.60 9.18
CA LYS A 210 -26.59 12.45 9.56
C LYS A 210 -27.44 13.49 8.84
N SER A 211 -26.95 14.73 8.75
CA SER A 211 -27.58 15.80 8.01
C SER A 211 -27.63 15.53 6.51
N CYS A 212 -26.53 15.05 5.88
CA CYS A 212 -26.53 14.65 4.48
C CYS A 212 -27.57 13.57 4.18
N LEU A 213 -27.71 12.55 5.04
CA LEU A 213 -28.69 11.48 4.84
C LEU A 213 -30.16 11.95 4.97
N GLN A 214 -30.39 13.11 5.57
CA GLN A 214 -31.71 13.74 5.68
C GLN A 214 -31.98 14.73 4.55
N GLN A 215 -30.97 15.10 3.75
CA GLN A 215 -31.16 15.98 2.60
C GLN A 215 -31.91 15.25 1.49
N GLU A 216 -32.98 15.85 1.00
CA GLU A 216 -33.69 15.32 -0.15
C GLU A 216 -32.80 15.33 -1.40
N GLY A 217 -32.92 14.28 -2.21
CA GLY A 217 -32.17 14.15 -3.45
C GLY A 217 -30.71 13.75 -3.28
N THR A 218 -30.21 13.49 -2.07
CA THR A 218 -28.85 12.94 -1.89
C THR A 218 -28.72 11.59 -2.58
N VAL A 219 -27.83 11.55 -3.59
CA VAL A 219 -27.47 10.34 -4.32
C VAL A 219 -26.34 9.65 -3.58
N ALA A 220 -25.22 10.33 -3.35
CA ALA A 220 -24.04 9.79 -2.68
C ALA A 220 -23.30 10.89 -1.91
N PHE A 221 -22.37 10.52 -1.03
CA PHE A 221 -21.51 11.49 -0.35
C PHE A 221 -20.12 10.91 -0.07
N SER A 222 -19.11 11.78 -0.05
CA SER A 222 -17.76 11.42 0.38
C SER A 222 -17.77 10.99 1.84
N HIS A 223 -17.04 9.94 2.15
CA HIS A 223 -16.96 9.44 3.51
C HIS A 223 -15.58 8.86 3.80
N ARG A 224 -15.31 8.61 5.07
CA ARG A 224 -14.08 7.96 5.55
C ARG A 224 -14.43 6.84 6.50
N PHE A 225 -15.30 5.91 6.11
CA PHE A 225 -15.75 4.87 7.04
C PHE A 225 -14.65 3.85 7.30
N TYR A 226 -14.59 3.32 8.53
CA TYR A 226 -13.68 2.23 8.84
C TYR A 226 -14.20 0.91 8.25
N GLY A 227 -13.32 0.16 7.59
CA GLY A 227 -13.62 -1.16 7.03
C GLY A 227 -14.06 -1.16 5.57
N TRP A 228 -14.62 -2.29 5.14
CA TRP A 228 -14.95 -2.59 3.74
C TRP A 228 -16.43 -2.33 3.38
N SER A 229 -17.24 -1.93 4.37
CA SER A 229 -18.69 -1.77 4.20
C SER A 229 -19.00 -0.38 3.65
N GLN A 230 -19.48 -0.33 2.42
CA GLN A 230 -19.89 0.91 1.77
C GLN A 230 -21.34 0.80 1.28
N PRO A 231 -22.13 1.87 1.46
CA PRO A 231 -23.51 1.86 0.98
C PRO A 231 -23.51 1.87 -0.55
N GLU A 232 -24.32 1.01 -1.14
CA GLU A 232 -24.76 1.17 -2.53
C GLU A 232 -25.73 2.34 -2.60
N TYR A 233 -25.51 3.23 -3.57
CA TYR A 233 -26.32 4.40 -3.83
C TYR A 233 -27.14 4.16 -5.09
N ALA A 234 -28.44 3.91 -4.94
CA ALA A 234 -29.34 3.71 -6.06
C ALA A 234 -29.81 5.07 -6.61
N LEU A 235 -29.48 5.36 -7.87
CA LEU A 235 -30.03 6.51 -8.59
C LEU A 235 -31.40 6.16 -9.21
N SER A 236 -31.55 4.91 -9.66
CA SER A 236 -32.78 4.30 -10.16
C SER A 236 -32.77 2.79 -9.85
N ASP A 237 -33.84 2.07 -10.20
CA ASP A 237 -33.88 0.61 -10.10
C ASP A 237 -32.82 -0.07 -10.98
N ASP A 238 -32.45 0.59 -12.09
CA ASP A 238 -31.51 0.08 -13.08
C ASP A 238 -30.09 0.64 -12.94
N PHE A 239 -29.86 1.68 -12.13
CA PHE A 239 -28.53 2.29 -12.01
C PHE A 239 -28.14 2.58 -10.56
N LYS A 240 -27.01 2.01 -10.14
CA LYS A 240 -26.45 2.16 -8.80
C LYS A 240 -24.97 2.46 -8.84
N LEU A 241 -24.51 3.16 -7.81
CA LEU A 241 -23.13 3.57 -7.62
C LEU A 241 -22.61 3.03 -6.28
N GLU A 242 -21.33 2.67 -6.24
CA GLU A 242 -20.65 2.34 -5.00
C GLU A 242 -19.23 2.92 -5.05
N PHE A 243 -18.84 3.63 -4.00
CA PHE A 243 -17.44 4.01 -3.80
C PHE A 243 -16.83 2.98 -2.87
N LYS A 244 -15.71 2.37 -3.27
CA LYS A 244 -14.95 1.41 -2.46
C LYS A 244 -13.62 1.98 -2.02
N THR A 245 -13.38 2.13 -0.72
CA THR A 245 -12.10 2.63 -0.21
C THR A 245 -11.79 2.16 1.20
N ASN A 246 -10.52 1.88 1.47
CA ASN A 246 -9.96 1.65 2.80
C ASN A 246 -8.95 2.77 3.11
N PHE A 247 -9.42 4.02 3.13
CA PHE A 247 -8.58 5.17 3.51
C PHE A 247 -7.75 4.86 4.75
N GLY A 248 -6.47 5.27 4.73
CA GLY A 248 -5.51 5.20 5.83
C GLY A 248 -5.00 3.79 6.18
N PHE A 249 -4.86 2.93 5.17
CA PHE A 249 -4.02 1.72 5.21
C PHE A 249 -2.63 1.98 4.57
N GLY A 250 -2.18 3.24 4.55
CA GLY A 250 -0.93 3.67 3.91
C GLY A 250 -0.85 3.21 2.45
N ASN A 251 0.27 2.58 2.07
CA ASN A 251 0.55 2.07 0.72
C ASN A 251 -0.37 0.90 0.28
N ALA A 252 -1.17 0.35 1.20
CA ALA A 252 -2.18 -0.67 0.89
C ALA A 252 -3.61 -0.10 0.76
N SER A 253 -3.74 1.23 0.74
CA SER A 253 -5.03 1.88 0.50
C SER A 253 -5.45 1.70 -0.97
N TYR A 254 -6.75 1.55 -1.21
CA TYR A 254 -7.39 1.59 -2.52
C TYR A 254 -8.56 2.58 -2.51
N PHE A 255 -8.90 3.09 -3.68
CA PHE A 255 -10.07 3.92 -3.90
C PHE A 255 -10.63 3.64 -5.28
N PHE A 256 -11.83 3.08 -5.29
CA PHE A 256 -12.54 2.59 -6.45
C PHE A 256 -13.91 3.24 -6.52
N PHE A 257 -14.37 3.43 -7.74
CA PHE A 257 -15.75 3.74 -8.04
C PHE A 257 -16.32 2.61 -8.89
N ILE A 258 -17.51 2.14 -8.53
CA ILE A 258 -18.18 1.00 -9.12
C ILE A 258 -19.53 1.47 -9.60
N MET A 259 -19.84 1.15 -10.84
CA MET A 259 -21.12 1.39 -11.46
C MET A 259 -21.83 0.06 -11.67
N TYR A 260 -23.12 0.02 -11.37
CA TYR A 260 -24.00 -1.10 -11.68
C TYR A 260 -25.10 -0.61 -12.59
N TYR A 261 -25.26 -1.24 -13.74
CA TYR A 261 -26.34 -0.98 -14.71
C TYR A 261 -27.12 -2.27 -14.96
N LYS A 262 -28.44 -2.24 -14.74
CA LYS A 262 -29.36 -3.39 -14.76
C LYS A 262 -28.84 -4.58 -13.93
N ASN A 263 -28.33 -4.27 -12.73
CA ASN A 263 -27.68 -5.20 -11.80
C ASN A 263 -26.41 -5.90 -12.34
N ILE A 264 -25.82 -5.38 -13.41
CA ILE A 264 -24.55 -5.83 -13.96
C ILE A 264 -23.49 -4.78 -13.63
N GLN A 265 -22.39 -5.19 -13.01
CA GLN A 265 -21.27 -4.29 -12.77
C GLN A 265 -20.65 -3.90 -14.11
N VAL A 266 -20.43 -2.60 -14.31
CA VAL A 266 -19.68 -2.09 -15.45
C VAL A 266 -18.19 -2.34 -15.19
N PHE A 267 -17.53 -3.08 -16.08
CA PHE A 267 -16.11 -3.40 -15.96
C PHE A 267 -15.27 -2.46 -16.81
N ASN A 268 -14.12 -2.05 -16.26
CA ASN A 268 -13.09 -1.39 -17.06
C ASN A 268 -12.23 -2.42 -17.79
N PHE A 269 -12.74 -2.96 -18.89
CA PHE A 269 -12.05 -3.95 -19.71
C PHE A 269 -10.69 -3.45 -20.23
N MET A 270 -10.55 -2.15 -20.47
CA MET A 270 -9.28 -1.56 -20.90
C MET A 270 -8.13 -1.76 -19.92
N ASP A 271 -8.41 -1.87 -18.63
CA ASP A 271 -7.36 -2.04 -17.63
C ASP A 271 -6.69 -3.42 -17.71
N TRP A 272 -7.37 -4.39 -18.31
CA TRP A 272 -6.78 -5.70 -18.62
C TRP A 272 -5.60 -5.61 -19.59
N VAL A 273 -5.70 -4.75 -20.60
CA VAL A 273 -4.70 -4.59 -21.66
C VAL A 273 -3.72 -3.45 -21.40
N ASN A 274 -4.06 -2.53 -20.47
CA ASN A 274 -3.22 -1.38 -20.13
C ASN A 274 -2.28 -1.63 -18.95
N TYR A 275 -2.64 -2.50 -18.01
CA TYR A 275 -1.86 -2.71 -16.79
C TYR A 275 -1.01 -3.98 -16.85
N ASP A 276 0.24 -3.81 -16.42
CA ASP A 276 1.18 -4.89 -16.22
C ASP A 276 0.77 -5.72 -14.99
N ILE A 277 0.18 -6.90 -15.22
CA ILE A 277 -0.17 -7.90 -14.21
C ILE A 277 -1.29 -7.48 -13.25
N VAL A 278 -2.51 -7.33 -13.76
CA VAL A 278 -3.69 -7.29 -12.88
C VAL A 278 -4.27 -8.69 -12.79
N GLU A 279 -4.36 -9.27 -11.59
CA GLU A 279 -5.14 -10.50 -11.48
C GLU A 279 -6.57 -10.18 -11.92
N VAL A 280 -7.20 -11.08 -12.68
CA VAL A 280 -8.59 -10.92 -13.11
C VAL A 280 -9.49 -10.56 -11.91
N SER A 281 -9.22 -11.15 -10.75
CA SER A 281 -9.85 -10.86 -9.46
C SER A 281 -9.78 -9.39 -9.01
N GLU A 282 -8.72 -8.66 -9.36
CA GLU A 282 -8.54 -7.25 -9.02
C GLU A 282 -9.34 -6.33 -9.94
N LEU A 283 -9.44 -6.63 -11.24
CA LEU A 283 -10.30 -5.88 -12.18
C LEU A 283 -11.77 -6.00 -11.83
N HIS A 284 -12.18 -7.10 -11.19
CA HIS A 284 -13.55 -7.26 -10.74
C HIS A 284 -13.95 -6.27 -9.62
N ARG A 285 -13.01 -5.50 -9.07
CA ARG A 285 -13.27 -4.67 -7.89
C ARG A 285 -13.75 -3.27 -8.23
N TYR A 286 -13.67 -2.82 -9.49
CA TYR A 286 -13.91 -1.43 -9.85
C TYR A 286 -14.37 -1.20 -11.29
N SER A 287 -15.01 -0.04 -11.51
CA SER A 287 -15.25 0.54 -12.84
C SER A 287 -14.29 1.71 -13.11
N ILE A 288 -13.89 2.45 -12.09
CA ILE A 288 -12.82 3.46 -12.13
C ILE A 288 -11.94 3.29 -10.89
N LYS A 289 -10.62 3.39 -11.08
CA LYS A 289 -9.62 3.33 -10.00
C LYS A 289 -8.93 4.68 -9.84
N TYR A 290 -9.01 5.24 -8.64
CA TYR A 290 -8.34 6.49 -8.27
C TYR A 290 -6.99 6.19 -7.62
N ILE A 291 -5.95 6.80 -8.18
CA ILE A 291 -4.57 6.75 -7.66
C ILE A 291 -3.96 8.13 -7.79
N ASN A 292 -3.21 8.59 -6.79
CA ASN A 292 -2.41 9.80 -6.93
C ASN A 292 -1.25 9.51 -7.89
N LYS A 293 -1.29 10.13 -9.07
CA LYS A 293 -0.20 10.07 -10.05
C LYS A 293 0.78 11.21 -9.77
N HIS A 294 1.65 11.06 -8.76
CA HIS A 294 2.83 11.93 -8.71
C HIS A 294 3.82 11.41 -9.76
N ARG A 295 3.77 12.02 -10.96
CA ARG A 295 4.89 12.05 -11.90
C ARG A 295 5.50 13.43 -11.78
N ASP A 296 6.36 13.61 -10.78
CA ASP A 296 7.36 14.66 -10.89
C ASP A 296 8.52 14.05 -11.67
N GLU A 297 8.65 14.45 -12.94
CA GLU A 297 9.65 13.93 -13.89
C GLU A 297 11.10 14.25 -13.49
N GLU A 298 11.32 14.97 -12.39
CA GLU A 298 12.64 15.46 -11.94
C GLU A 298 13.20 14.77 -10.70
N GLN A 299 12.52 13.80 -10.08
CA GLN A 299 13.06 13.06 -8.94
C GLN A 299 12.90 11.55 -9.13
N GLU A 300 13.99 10.90 -9.57
CA GLU A 300 14.15 9.43 -9.63
C GLU A 300 14.29 8.78 -8.22
N GLU A 301 13.58 9.26 -7.21
CA GLU A 301 13.59 8.64 -5.89
C GLU A 301 12.21 8.04 -5.58
N GLU A 302 12.21 6.71 -5.52
CA GLU A 302 11.18 5.79 -5.03
C GLU A 302 9.73 6.08 -5.46
N GLN A 303 9.21 5.18 -6.29
CA GLN A 303 7.77 5.00 -6.51
C GLN A 303 7.06 4.73 -5.16
N GLU A 304 6.77 5.77 -4.38
CA GLU A 304 5.75 5.68 -3.34
C GLU A 304 4.43 5.42 -4.07
N ASN A 305 3.99 4.16 -4.08
CA ASN A 305 2.66 3.76 -4.51
C ASN A 305 1.65 4.81 -4.04
N GLY A 306 1.07 5.55 -4.99
CA GLY A 306 0.38 6.81 -4.75
C GLY A 306 -0.54 6.77 -3.54
N ARG A 307 -0.10 7.42 -2.46
CA ARG A 307 -0.88 7.56 -1.22
C ARG A 307 -2.26 8.09 -1.57
N ILE A 308 -3.34 7.44 -1.13
CA ILE A 308 -4.70 7.90 -1.42
C ILE A 308 -5.08 9.01 -0.45
N THR A 309 -5.36 10.19 -0.98
CA THR A 309 -5.69 11.40 -0.21
C THR A 309 -7.15 11.81 -0.36
N ASN A 310 -7.64 12.68 0.54
CA ASN A 310 -9.02 13.19 0.47
C ASN A 310 -9.32 13.95 -0.82
N SER A 311 -8.31 14.55 -1.47
CA SER A 311 -8.48 15.28 -2.73
C SER A 311 -9.06 14.41 -3.84
N LEU A 312 -8.81 13.09 -3.82
CA LEU A 312 -9.37 12.15 -4.79
C LEU A 312 -10.90 12.05 -4.72
N TRP A 313 -11.54 12.46 -3.61
CA TRP A 313 -13.00 12.54 -3.55
C TRP A 313 -13.58 13.58 -4.49
N ILE A 314 -12.83 14.64 -4.81
CA ILE A 314 -13.27 15.67 -5.75
C ILE A 314 -13.37 15.06 -7.15
N GLU A 315 -12.33 14.35 -7.58
CA GLU A 315 -12.31 13.62 -8.85
C GLU A 315 -13.41 12.55 -8.89
N ALA A 316 -13.50 11.72 -7.83
CA ALA A 316 -14.47 10.64 -7.78
C ALA A 316 -15.93 11.10 -7.83
N ILE A 317 -16.25 12.22 -7.16
CA ILE A 317 -17.61 12.78 -7.18
C ILE A 317 -17.88 13.51 -8.50
N SER A 318 -16.88 14.15 -9.11
CA SER A 318 -16.98 14.76 -10.43
C SER A 318 -17.26 13.71 -11.52
N ASP A 319 -16.54 12.59 -11.50
CA ASP A 319 -16.79 11.48 -12.44
C ASP A 319 -18.19 10.90 -12.24
N ALA A 320 -18.60 10.71 -10.98
CA ALA A 320 -19.94 10.21 -10.67
C ALA A 320 -21.04 11.18 -11.12
N GLU A 321 -20.82 12.49 -11.00
CA GLU A 321 -21.72 13.52 -11.54
C GLU A 321 -21.86 13.40 -13.07
N GLU A 322 -20.74 13.32 -13.78
CA GLU A 322 -20.74 13.17 -15.24
C GLU A 322 -21.48 11.89 -15.66
N VAL A 323 -21.17 10.76 -15.01
CA VAL A 323 -21.79 9.47 -15.28
C VAL A 323 -23.29 9.50 -15.00
N CYS A 324 -23.72 10.02 -13.85
CA CYS A 324 -25.13 10.15 -13.51
C CYS A 324 -25.88 11.00 -14.53
N ASN A 325 -25.31 12.15 -14.91
CA ASN A 325 -25.93 13.05 -15.87
C ASN A 325 -25.97 12.44 -17.27
N LEU A 326 -24.95 11.69 -17.68
CA LEU A 326 -24.97 10.99 -18.95
C LEU A 326 -26.06 9.92 -18.97
N TYR A 327 -26.16 9.10 -17.91
CA TYR A 327 -27.21 8.10 -17.77
C TYR A 327 -28.62 8.71 -17.78
N ILE A 328 -28.86 9.77 -17.00
CA ILE A 328 -30.18 10.41 -16.91
C ILE A 328 -30.60 11.04 -18.24
N ASN A 329 -29.68 11.72 -18.93
CA ASN A 329 -30.02 12.49 -20.12
C ASN A 329 -29.91 11.69 -21.43
N ASN A 330 -29.09 10.64 -21.45
CA ASN A 330 -28.82 9.82 -22.63
C ASN A 330 -28.32 8.43 -22.23
N GLU A 331 -29.25 7.55 -21.84
CA GLU A 331 -28.96 6.16 -21.46
C GLU A 331 -28.17 5.40 -22.55
N ASP A 332 -28.53 5.56 -23.82
CA ASP A 332 -27.78 4.97 -24.95
C ASP A 332 -26.34 5.49 -25.03
N GLY A 333 -26.15 6.79 -24.75
CA GLY A 333 -24.84 7.41 -24.65
C GLY A 333 -24.00 6.86 -23.50
N PHE A 334 -24.63 6.58 -22.35
CA PHE A 334 -23.98 5.91 -21.22
C PHE A 334 -23.54 4.49 -21.61
N VAL A 335 -24.44 3.68 -22.17
CA VAL A 335 -24.14 2.30 -22.62
C VAL A 335 -23.01 2.32 -23.65
N LYS A 336 -23.07 3.25 -24.61
CA LYS A 336 -22.03 3.41 -25.62
C LYS A 336 -20.67 3.71 -24.99
N LYS A 337 -20.57 4.75 -24.15
CA LYS A 337 -19.30 5.22 -23.57
C LYS A 337 -18.68 4.22 -22.60
N HIS A 338 -19.49 3.71 -21.66
CA HIS A 338 -18.95 2.96 -20.52
C HIS A 338 -18.93 1.44 -20.72
N ILE A 339 -19.72 0.91 -21.67
CA ILE A 339 -19.79 -0.54 -21.94
C ILE A 339 -19.22 -0.86 -23.31
N ILE A 340 -19.81 -0.32 -24.39
CA ILE A 340 -19.45 -0.66 -25.78
C ILE A 340 -18.02 -0.22 -26.10
N GLU A 341 -17.71 1.07 -25.92
CA GLU A 341 -16.39 1.62 -26.26
C GLU A 341 -15.29 0.99 -25.40
N ASN A 342 -15.59 0.65 -24.13
CA ASN A 342 -14.62 -0.02 -23.26
C ASN A 342 -14.26 -1.42 -23.77
N LEU A 343 -15.27 -2.22 -24.14
CA LEU A 343 -15.08 -3.54 -24.76
C LEU A 343 -14.39 -3.45 -26.11
N GLU A 344 -14.84 -2.53 -26.97
CA GLU A 344 -14.28 -2.32 -28.30
C GLU A 344 -12.80 -1.97 -28.21
N ASN A 345 -12.44 -0.98 -27.38
CA ASN A 345 -11.06 -0.57 -27.21
C ASN A 345 -10.17 -1.71 -26.68
N MET A 346 -10.69 -2.54 -25.75
CA MET A 346 -9.94 -3.70 -25.25
C MET A 346 -9.66 -4.68 -26.38
N ILE A 347 -10.68 -5.02 -27.18
CA ILE A 347 -10.56 -5.98 -28.27
C ILE A 347 -9.66 -5.44 -29.39
N SER A 348 -9.81 -4.18 -29.78
CA SER A 348 -8.90 -3.52 -30.72
C SER A 348 -7.45 -3.58 -30.23
N ARG A 349 -7.22 -3.38 -28.93
CA ARG A 349 -5.87 -3.51 -28.36
C ARG A 349 -5.33 -4.94 -28.42
N LEU A 350 -6.16 -5.96 -28.20
CA LEU A 350 -5.76 -7.36 -28.38
C LEU A 350 -5.40 -7.68 -29.84
N GLU A 351 -6.19 -7.15 -30.78
CA GLU A 351 -5.95 -7.24 -32.23
C GLU A 351 -4.64 -6.54 -32.64
N GLU A 352 -4.31 -5.41 -32.03
CA GLU A 352 -3.01 -4.76 -32.22
C GLU A 352 -1.85 -5.58 -31.65
N VAL A 353 -2.03 -6.12 -30.43
CA VAL A 353 -0.96 -6.82 -29.69
C VAL A 353 -0.55 -8.13 -30.36
N ILE A 354 -1.49 -8.88 -30.93
CA ILE A 354 -1.16 -10.13 -31.64
C ILE A 354 -0.20 -9.84 -32.82
N ASP A 355 -0.42 -8.74 -33.53
CA ASP A 355 0.30 -8.35 -34.74
C ASP A 355 1.55 -7.49 -34.47
N ALA A 356 1.69 -6.92 -33.27
CA ALA A 356 2.85 -6.14 -32.86
C ALA A 356 4.16 -6.96 -32.86
N ASP A 357 5.28 -6.33 -33.21
CA ASP A 357 6.60 -6.94 -33.11
C ASP A 357 7.06 -7.09 -31.64
N ASN A 358 8.02 -8.00 -31.40
CA ASN A 358 8.46 -8.32 -30.05
C ASN A 358 9.12 -7.14 -29.32
N HIS A 359 9.79 -6.23 -30.03
CA HIS A 359 10.40 -5.05 -29.41
C HIS A 359 9.34 -4.05 -28.97
N THR A 360 8.31 -3.83 -29.77
CA THR A 360 7.18 -2.98 -29.41
C THR A 360 6.44 -3.53 -28.19
N VAL A 361 6.14 -4.83 -28.16
CA VAL A 361 5.49 -5.47 -27.01
C VAL A 361 6.35 -5.33 -25.75
N ASN A 362 7.63 -5.66 -25.84
CA ASN A 362 8.50 -5.53 -24.66
C ASN A 362 8.74 -4.09 -24.23
N ARG A 363 8.74 -3.11 -25.14
CA ARG A 363 8.84 -1.70 -24.73
C ARG A 363 7.60 -1.25 -23.95
N ASN A 364 6.43 -1.68 -24.40
CA ASN A 364 5.17 -1.21 -23.85
C ASN A 364 4.72 -1.98 -22.60
N TYR A 365 5.19 -3.22 -22.43
CA TYR A 365 4.75 -4.15 -21.39
C TYR A 365 5.93 -4.81 -20.66
N ARG A 366 7.05 -4.08 -20.55
CA ARG A 366 8.31 -4.63 -19.98
C ARG A 366 8.13 -4.94 -18.51
N ARG A 367 7.99 -6.23 -18.19
CA ARG A 367 8.15 -6.72 -16.82
C ARG A 367 9.60 -6.57 -16.39
N TYR A 368 9.85 -5.83 -15.32
CA TYR A 368 11.12 -5.80 -14.58
C TYR A 368 11.44 -7.12 -13.82
N ASN A 369 10.73 -8.22 -14.08
CA ASN A 369 10.76 -9.40 -13.20
C ASN A 369 11.69 -10.53 -13.66
N TYR A 370 12.16 -10.54 -14.92
CA TYR A 370 13.03 -11.60 -15.43
C TYR A 370 14.35 -11.02 -15.92
N GLU A 371 15.33 -10.91 -15.03
CA GLU A 371 16.68 -10.49 -15.41
C GLU A 371 17.47 -11.67 -15.96
N PHE A 372 17.87 -11.58 -17.23
CA PHE A 372 18.78 -12.53 -17.86
C PHE A 372 20.20 -11.98 -17.88
N SER A 373 21.18 -12.81 -17.52
CA SER A 373 22.56 -12.35 -17.32
C SER A 373 23.36 -12.13 -18.61
N GLY A 374 22.82 -12.53 -19.76
CA GLY A 374 23.51 -12.49 -21.06
C GLY A 374 24.62 -13.54 -21.25
N TYR A 375 24.83 -14.45 -20.29
CA TYR A 375 25.88 -15.48 -20.40
C TYR A 375 25.50 -16.66 -21.32
N CYS A 376 24.20 -16.89 -21.52
CA CYS A 376 23.68 -18.00 -22.31
C CYS A 376 22.85 -17.55 -23.51
N PHE A 377 21.98 -16.57 -23.31
CA PHE A 377 21.02 -16.12 -24.31
C PHE A 377 21.40 -14.75 -24.87
N ASN A 378 21.17 -14.58 -26.16
CA ASN A 378 21.26 -13.28 -26.79
C ASN A 378 19.99 -12.46 -26.50
N LYS A 379 20.07 -11.15 -26.76
CA LYS A 379 18.99 -10.20 -26.48
C LYS A 379 17.69 -10.54 -27.24
N GLU A 380 17.78 -11.03 -28.48
CA GLU A 380 16.60 -11.36 -29.29
C GLU A 380 15.88 -12.62 -28.79
N GLU A 381 16.61 -13.65 -28.33
CA GLU A 381 16.04 -14.84 -27.71
C GLU A 381 15.20 -14.46 -26.47
N VAL A 382 15.76 -13.61 -25.60
CA VAL A 382 15.08 -13.10 -24.40
C VAL A 382 13.86 -12.26 -24.79
N ILE A 383 14.04 -11.31 -25.71
CA ILE A 383 12.96 -10.43 -26.18
C ILE A 383 11.79 -11.24 -26.74
N ARG A 384 12.07 -12.27 -27.53
CA ARG A 384 11.02 -13.10 -28.13
C ARG A 384 10.16 -13.81 -27.07
N ILE A 385 10.79 -14.50 -26.12
CA ILE A 385 10.04 -15.28 -25.12
C ILE A 385 9.30 -14.38 -24.12
N GLU A 386 9.87 -13.23 -23.74
CA GLU A 386 9.21 -12.25 -22.89
C GLU A 386 7.99 -11.63 -23.57
N ALA A 387 8.12 -11.26 -24.85
CA ALA A 387 7.01 -10.75 -25.64
C ALA A 387 5.90 -11.80 -25.78
N MET A 388 6.26 -13.08 -25.97
CA MET A 388 5.29 -14.16 -26.03
C MET A 388 4.53 -14.33 -24.70
N ASN A 389 5.22 -14.21 -23.57
CA ASN A 389 4.58 -14.27 -22.26
C ASN A 389 3.58 -13.11 -22.07
N ALA A 390 3.91 -11.89 -22.53
CA ALA A 390 3.01 -10.75 -22.48
C ALA A 390 1.78 -10.93 -23.41
N LYS A 391 2.00 -11.30 -24.68
CA LYS A 391 0.92 -11.61 -25.63
C LYS A 391 0.01 -12.71 -25.11
N GLY A 392 0.61 -13.80 -24.65
CA GLY A 392 -0.10 -14.95 -24.10
C GLY A 392 -0.92 -14.60 -22.88
N TYR A 393 -0.39 -13.78 -21.97
CA TYR A 393 -1.15 -13.29 -20.82
C TYR A 393 -2.38 -12.49 -21.25
N MET A 394 -2.21 -11.43 -22.04
CA MET A 394 -3.30 -10.53 -22.44
C MET A 394 -4.39 -11.25 -23.25
N ILE A 395 -4.00 -12.00 -24.28
CA ILE A 395 -4.96 -12.58 -25.23
C ILE A 395 -5.62 -13.82 -24.65
N SER A 396 -4.85 -14.75 -24.06
CA SER A 396 -5.45 -15.96 -23.48
C SER A 396 -6.25 -15.64 -22.21
N GLY A 397 -5.79 -14.68 -21.39
CA GLY A 397 -6.49 -14.34 -20.16
C GLY A 397 -7.81 -13.61 -20.39
N VAL A 398 -8.05 -12.99 -21.57
CA VAL A 398 -9.34 -12.38 -21.88
C VAL A 398 -10.50 -13.40 -21.87
N LEU A 399 -10.19 -14.68 -22.10
CA LEU A 399 -11.18 -15.77 -22.07
C LEU A 399 -11.86 -15.89 -20.70
N SER A 400 -11.18 -15.47 -19.63
CA SER A 400 -11.76 -15.44 -18.28
C SER A 400 -12.91 -14.42 -18.12
N PHE A 401 -13.04 -13.45 -19.03
CA PHE A 401 -14.10 -12.44 -19.01
C PHE A 401 -15.32 -12.81 -19.86
N ILE A 402 -15.29 -13.91 -20.62
CA ILE A 402 -16.41 -14.30 -21.49
C ILE A 402 -17.72 -14.40 -20.70
N GLY A 403 -17.68 -14.98 -19.50
CA GLY A 403 -18.86 -15.05 -18.63
C GLY A 403 -19.40 -13.68 -18.19
N GLN A 404 -18.56 -12.64 -18.11
CA GLN A 404 -19.01 -11.28 -17.83
C GLN A 404 -19.55 -10.59 -19.09
N ILE A 405 -18.91 -10.80 -20.24
CA ILE A 405 -19.36 -10.28 -21.53
C ILE A 405 -20.75 -10.84 -21.86
N VAL A 406 -20.96 -12.16 -21.69
CA VAL A 406 -22.26 -12.80 -21.94
C VAL A 406 -23.39 -12.22 -21.08
N LYS A 407 -23.11 -11.74 -19.85
CA LYS A 407 -24.14 -11.08 -19.04
C LYS A 407 -24.66 -9.79 -19.67
N LEU A 408 -23.86 -9.14 -20.51
CA LEU A 408 -24.23 -7.91 -21.22
C LEU A 408 -25.18 -8.15 -22.39
N GLU A 409 -25.50 -9.40 -22.75
CA GLU A 409 -26.43 -9.72 -23.86
C GLU A 409 -27.82 -9.10 -23.66
N ASN A 410 -28.23 -8.89 -22.40
CA ASN A 410 -29.49 -8.19 -22.07
C ASN A 410 -29.42 -6.66 -22.24
N ILE A 411 -28.25 -6.13 -22.57
CA ILE A 411 -27.96 -4.69 -22.70
C ILE A 411 -27.53 -4.35 -24.13
N ILE A 412 -26.62 -5.14 -24.71
CA ILE A 412 -26.04 -4.99 -26.04
C ILE A 412 -25.88 -6.35 -26.70
N SER A 413 -25.84 -6.40 -28.03
CA SER A 413 -25.47 -7.64 -28.74
C SER A 413 -23.97 -7.92 -28.54
N VAL A 414 -23.63 -9.12 -28.06
CA VAL A 414 -22.24 -9.46 -27.72
C VAL A 414 -21.53 -10.39 -28.71
N ASP A 415 -22.27 -10.97 -29.66
CA ASP A 415 -21.75 -11.98 -30.59
C ASP A 415 -20.49 -11.52 -31.34
N SER A 416 -20.50 -10.28 -31.85
CA SER A 416 -19.36 -9.73 -32.58
C SER A 416 -18.09 -9.61 -31.71
N PHE A 417 -18.24 -9.25 -30.44
CA PHE A 417 -17.12 -9.17 -29.50
C PHE A 417 -16.56 -10.55 -29.19
N LEU A 418 -17.43 -11.53 -28.93
CA LEU A 418 -17.03 -12.91 -28.66
C LEU A 418 -16.34 -13.55 -29.87
N GLU A 419 -16.84 -13.30 -31.08
CA GLU A 419 -16.22 -13.78 -32.31
C GLU A 419 -14.80 -13.24 -32.48
N ARG A 420 -14.60 -11.93 -32.28
CA ARG A 420 -13.27 -11.30 -32.39
C ARG A 420 -12.30 -11.81 -31.34
N ILE A 421 -12.74 -11.96 -30.08
CA ILE A 421 -11.94 -12.58 -29.01
C ILE A 421 -11.51 -14.00 -29.42
N ASN A 422 -12.44 -14.79 -29.97
CA ASN A 422 -12.15 -16.14 -30.42
C ASN A 422 -11.16 -16.17 -31.59
N ILE A 423 -11.29 -15.24 -32.55
CA ILE A 423 -10.37 -15.11 -33.69
C ILE A 423 -8.95 -14.83 -33.19
N VAL A 424 -8.75 -13.84 -32.32
CA VAL A 424 -7.41 -13.49 -31.83
C VAL A 424 -6.79 -14.64 -31.03
N ASN A 425 -7.58 -15.36 -30.21
CA ASN A 425 -7.08 -16.53 -29.48
C ASN A 425 -6.70 -17.70 -30.39
N LYS A 426 -7.51 -18.00 -31.41
CA LYS A 426 -7.18 -19.02 -32.44
C LYS A 426 -5.93 -18.66 -33.22
N ARG A 427 -5.69 -17.36 -33.49
CA ARG A 427 -4.45 -16.88 -34.13
C ARG A 427 -3.24 -17.03 -33.22
N LEU A 428 -3.39 -16.79 -31.91
CA LEU A 428 -2.32 -16.92 -30.93
C LEU A 428 -1.87 -18.36 -30.71
N GLN A 429 -2.81 -19.32 -30.65
CA GLN A 429 -2.53 -20.71 -30.31
C GLN A 429 -1.36 -21.35 -31.09
N PRO A 430 -1.30 -21.32 -32.44
CA PRO A 430 -0.19 -21.88 -33.19
C PRO A 430 1.15 -21.16 -32.93
N ILE A 431 1.11 -19.87 -32.59
CA ILE A 431 2.29 -19.09 -32.25
C ILE A 431 2.87 -19.53 -30.90
N LEU A 432 2.02 -19.79 -29.90
CA LEU A 432 2.44 -20.35 -28.60
C LEU A 432 3.09 -21.73 -28.78
N ILE A 433 2.47 -22.62 -29.57
CA ILE A 433 3.01 -23.96 -29.84
C ILE A 433 4.40 -23.87 -30.47
N LYS A 434 4.59 -22.91 -31.40
CA LYS A 434 5.89 -22.66 -32.02
C LYS A 434 6.92 -22.19 -30.98
N GLU A 435 6.57 -21.22 -30.13
CA GLU A 435 7.50 -20.72 -29.10
C GLU A 435 7.88 -21.81 -28.09
N LEU A 436 6.94 -22.68 -27.70
CA LEU A 436 7.22 -23.80 -26.80
C LEU A 436 8.28 -24.74 -27.40
N ARG A 437 8.21 -25.02 -28.71
CA ARG A 437 9.22 -25.83 -29.40
C ARG A 437 10.58 -25.13 -29.42
N GLU A 438 10.63 -23.85 -29.77
CA GLU A 438 11.87 -23.08 -29.80
C GLU A 438 12.47 -22.91 -28.39
N SER A 439 11.64 -22.91 -27.36
CA SER A 439 12.06 -22.82 -25.96
C SER A 439 12.71 -24.09 -25.43
N GLU A 440 12.43 -25.26 -26.02
CA GLU A 440 13.15 -26.50 -25.69
C GLU A 440 14.63 -26.42 -26.09
N ASP A 441 14.94 -25.80 -27.23
CA ASP A 441 16.33 -25.55 -27.65
C ASP A 441 17.03 -24.62 -26.64
N MET A 442 16.33 -23.60 -26.13
CA MET A 442 16.86 -22.73 -25.08
C MET A 442 17.14 -23.50 -23.78
N LYS A 443 16.25 -24.42 -23.37
CA LYS A 443 16.46 -25.31 -22.20
C LYS A 443 17.70 -26.17 -22.37
N ILE A 444 17.88 -26.78 -23.54
CA ILE A 444 19.06 -27.60 -23.84
C ILE A 444 20.33 -26.74 -23.77
N LYS A 445 20.32 -25.57 -24.41
CA LYS A 445 21.44 -24.61 -24.45
C LYS A 445 21.90 -24.22 -23.04
N ILE A 446 20.98 -23.86 -22.15
CA ILE A 446 21.34 -23.44 -20.79
C ILE A 446 21.81 -24.58 -19.91
N ASN A 447 21.21 -25.76 -20.02
CA ASN A 447 21.66 -26.93 -19.28
C ASN A 447 23.08 -27.34 -19.70
N ASN A 448 23.39 -27.32 -21.00
CA ASN A 448 24.73 -27.57 -21.51
C ASN A 448 25.74 -26.53 -21.02
N LYS A 449 25.34 -25.25 -20.96
CA LYS A 449 26.21 -24.17 -20.48
C LYS A 449 26.50 -24.29 -18.98
N ILE A 450 25.49 -24.61 -18.17
CA ILE A 450 25.64 -24.88 -16.73
C ILE A 450 26.59 -26.06 -16.53
N GLU A 451 26.39 -27.16 -17.25
CA GLU A 451 27.19 -28.37 -17.09
C GLU A 451 28.65 -28.14 -17.52
N SER A 452 28.86 -27.47 -18.66
CA SER A 452 30.19 -27.06 -19.10
C SER A 452 30.89 -26.19 -18.05
N ASN A 453 30.20 -25.21 -17.46
CA ASN A 453 30.76 -24.33 -16.46
C ASN A 453 31.10 -25.06 -15.15
N LYS A 454 30.26 -26.01 -14.73
CA LYS A 454 30.54 -26.88 -13.58
C LYS A 454 31.76 -27.76 -13.80
N ASN A 455 31.90 -28.35 -14.99
CA ASN A 455 33.06 -29.18 -15.32
C ASN A 455 34.37 -28.38 -15.24
N ILE A 456 34.39 -27.14 -15.74
CA ILE A 456 35.56 -26.24 -15.62
C ILE A 456 35.87 -25.96 -14.14
N MET A 457 34.85 -25.67 -13.31
CA MET A 457 35.03 -25.46 -11.88
C MET A 457 35.62 -26.69 -11.18
N ILE A 458 35.13 -27.89 -11.51
CA ILE A 458 35.63 -29.15 -10.96
C ILE A 458 37.09 -29.36 -11.38
N ASP A 459 37.44 -29.10 -12.63
CA ASP A 459 38.82 -29.27 -13.12
C ASP A 459 39.78 -28.30 -12.41
N ILE A 460 39.39 -27.03 -12.21
CA ILE A 460 40.16 -26.06 -11.40
C ILE A 460 40.32 -26.54 -9.95
N TRP A 461 39.26 -27.11 -9.37
CA TRP A 461 39.28 -27.61 -7.99
C TRP A 461 40.13 -28.86 -7.82
N THR A 462 40.12 -29.77 -8.79
CA THR A 462 40.62 -31.16 -8.62
C THR A 462 41.86 -31.51 -9.42
N LYS A 463 42.06 -30.96 -10.62
CA LYS A 463 43.11 -31.43 -11.55
C LYS A 463 44.29 -30.48 -11.67
N GLY A 464 44.09 -29.17 -11.53
CA GLY A 464 45.15 -28.18 -11.77
C GLY A 464 45.71 -28.27 -13.20
N ASP A 465 46.61 -27.37 -13.56
CA ASP A 465 47.30 -27.35 -14.87
C ASP A 465 48.47 -28.34 -14.96
N GLY A 466 48.42 -29.41 -14.17
CA GLY A 466 49.52 -30.37 -14.02
C GLY A 466 50.58 -29.95 -13.01
N SER A 467 50.39 -28.86 -12.23
CA SER A 467 51.36 -28.44 -11.21
C SER A 467 50.81 -28.33 -9.78
N ASN A 468 49.58 -27.87 -9.53
CA ASN A 468 48.82 -28.04 -8.28
C ASN A 468 47.34 -27.65 -8.51
N SER A 469 46.39 -28.38 -7.92
CA SER A 469 44.96 -28.01 -7.92
C SER A 469 44.63 -26.96 -6.85
N LEU A 470 43.49 -26.25 -6.99
CA LEU A 470 43.06 -25.29 -5.96
C LEU A 470 42.85 -25.96 -4.59
N ASN A 471 42.37 -27.21 -4.57
CA ASN A 471 42.23 -28.00 -3.35
C ASN A 471 43.59 -28.33 -2.71
N GLU A 472 44.58 -28.75 -3.50
CA GLU A 472 45.93 -29.02 -3.00
C GLU A 472 46.60 -27.76 -2.45
N LEU A 473 46.52 -26.64 -3.18
CA LEU A 473 47.06 -25.36 -2.74
C LEU A 473 46.37 -24.86 -1.46
N SER A 474 45.05 -25.01 -1.34
CA SER A 474 44.32 -24.65 -0.12
C SER A 474 44.76 -25.50 1.08
N ASN A 475 45.07 -26.78 0.88
CA ASN A 475 45.56 -27.67 1.94
C ASN A 475 46.99 -27.35 2.35
N LEU A 476 47.86 -26.97 1.39
CA LEU A 476 49.23 -26.55 1.67
C LEU A 476 49.28 -25.21 2.40
N GLU A 477 48.46 -24.24 1.98
CA GLU A 477 48.32 -22.93 2.64
C GLU A 477 47.99 -23.09 4.13
N LYS A 478 47.03 -23.98 4.46
CA LYS A 478 46.63 -24.29 5.84
C LYS A 478 47.72 -24.96 6.69
N LYS A 479 48.67 -25.68 6.08
CA LYS A 479 49.67 -26.52 6.78
C LYS A 479 51.03 -25.84 6.99
N GLY A 480 51.30 -24.72 6.35
CA GLY A 480 52.60 -24.04 6.51
C GLY A 480 52.87 -22.85 5.60
N GLY A 481 51.83 -22.30 4.93
CA GLY A 481 51.98 -21.21 3.97
C GLY A 481 52.46 -21.68 2.59
N LEU A 482 52.22 -20.86 1.57
CA LEU A 482 52.64 -21.12 0.18
C LEU A 482 53.90 -20.31 -0.17
N SER A 483 54.74 -20.87 -1.04
CA SER A 483 55.80 -20.08 -1.67
C SER A 483 55.21 -18.93 -2.50
N ALA A 484 55.95 -17.85 -2.74
CA ALA A 484 55.43 -16.68 -3.47
C ALA A 484 54.83 -17.02 -4.85
N GLY A 485 55.45 -17.96 -5.59
CA GLY A 485 54.92 -18.44 -6.87
C GLY A 485 53.63 -19.25 -6.74
N MET A 486 53.54 -20.10 -5.71
CA MET A 486 52.32 -20.86 -5.41
C MET A 486 51.18 -19.97 -4.88
N GLN A 487 51.49 -18.93 -4.12
CA GLN A 487 50.49 -17.97 -3.65
C GLN A 487 49.86 -17.20 -4.82
N SER A 488 50.67 -16.79 -5.81
CA SER A 488 50.17 -16.12 -7.02
C SER A 488 49.24 -17.03 -7.83
N LEU A 489 49.63 -18.29 -8.04
CA LEU A 489 48.79 -19.29 -8.71
C LEU A 489 47.49 -19.57 -7.92
N PHE A 490 47.59 -19.72 -6.60
CA PHE A 490 46.43 -19.92 -5.73
C PHE A 490 45.42 -18.78 -5.85
N ASN A 491 45.87 -17.53 -5.74
CA ASN A 491 45.01 -16.36 -5.87
C ASN A 491 44.32 -16.32 -7.24
N LYS A 492 45.06 -16.61 -8.33
CA LYS A 492 44.51 -16.67 -9.69
C LYS A 492 43.41 -17.73 -9.82
N LEU A 493 43.68 -18.96 -9.38
CA LEU A 493 42.69 -20.06 -9.45
C LEU A 493 41.48 -19.79 -8.55
N GLN A 494 41.69 -19.15 -7.39
CA GLN A 494 40.61 -18.75 -6.50
C GLN A 494 39.71 -17.70 -7.15
N ASP A 495 40.29 -16.68 -7.80
CA ASP A 495 39.54 -15.64 -8.51
C ASP A 495 38.79 -16.20 -9.72
N GLU A 496 39.40 -17.10 -10.48
CA GLU A 496 38.76 -17.79 -11.60
C GLU A 496 37.59 -18.65 -11.12
N HIS A 497 37.79 -19.47 -10.08
CA HIS A 497 36.74 -20.28 -9.48
C HIS A 497 35.59 -19.42 -8.93
N LYS A 498 35.91 -18.29 -8.27
CA LYS A 498 34.92 -17.32 -7.78
C LYS A 498 34.11 -16.69 -8.92
N THR A 499 34.76 -16.38 -10.04
CA THR A 499 34.11 -15.84 -11.24
C THR A 499 33.17 -16.86 -11.86
N LEU A 500 33.63 -18.10 -12.06
CA LEU A 500 32.81 -19.19 -12.59
C LEU A 500 31.64 -19.53 -11.66
N SER A 501 31.83 -19.45 -10.35
CA SER A 501 30.76 -19.63 -9.36
C SER A 501 29.67 -18.56 -9.50
N LYS A 502 30.05 -17.29 -9.69
CA LYS A 502 29.10 -16.19 -9.98
C LYS A 502 28.34 -16.44 -11.29
N ILE A 503 29.05 -16.80 -12.36
CA ILE A 503 28.44 -17.14 -13.66
C ILE A 503 27.45 -18.30 -13.50
N ASN A 504 27.83 -19.36 -12.78
CA ASN A 504 26.95 -20.50 -12.53
C ASN A 504 25.68 -20.08 -11.77
N LYS A 505 25.81 -19.19 -10.78
CA LYS A 505 24.66 -18.65 -10.04
C LYS A 505 23.72 -17.90 -10.99
N SER A 506 24.26 -17.02 -11.85
CA SER A 506 23.49 -16.30 -12.86
C SER A 506 22.81 -17.24 -13.87
N LEU A 507 23.53 -18.25 -14.40
CA LEU A 507 22.95 -19.24 -15.30
C LEU A 507 21.82 -20.06 -14.65
N ASN A 508 21.91 -20.38 -13.37
CA ASN A 508 20.82 -21.05 -12.66
C ASN A 508 19.59 -20.12 -12.50
N GLN A 509 19.81 -18.82 -12.30
CA GLN A 509 18.72 -17.84 -12.29
C GLN A 509 18.08 -17.69 -13.68
N ASP A 510 18.87 -17.57 -14.74
CA ASP A 510 18.40 -17.55 -16.12
C ASP A 510 17.55 -18.79 -16.45
N ARG A 511 17.98 -19.97 -15.98
CA ARG A 511 17.21 -21.23 -16.14
C ARG A 511 15.88 -21.20 -15.41
N LEU A 512 15.85 -20.66 -14.19
CA LEU A 512 14.62 -20.49 -13.42
C LEU A 512 13.65 -19.52 -14.14
N ASN A 513 14.17 -18.39 -14.61
CA ASN A 513 13.41 -17.40 -15.37
C ASN A 513 12.82 -18.00 -16.65
N LEU A 514 13.64 -18.71 -17.43
CA LEU A 514 13.21 -19.43 -18.63
C LEU A 514 12.09 -20.43 -18.32
N ASN A 515 12.27 -21.28 -17.31
CA ASN A 515 11.26 -22.28 -16.93
C ASN A 515 9.93 -21.63 -16.51
N ASN A 516 9.97 -20.50 -15.79
CA ASN A 516 8.77 -19.76 -15.42
C ASN A 516 8.04 -19.20 -16.64
N LEU A 517 8.78 -18.64 -17.61
CA LEU A 517 8.21 -18.14 -18.86
C LEU A 517 7.57 -19.25 -19.69
N ILE A 518 8.25 -20.40 -19.83
CA ILE A 518 7.73 -21.56 -20.55
C ILE A 518 6.45 -22.08 -19.89
N LYS A 519 6.46 -22.25 -18.56
CA LYS A 519 5.29 -22.68 -17.79
C LYS A 519 4.10 -21.73 -17.98
N ASN A 520 4.35 -20.43 -18.07
CA ASN A 520 3.30 -19.45 -18.36
C ASN A 520 2.73 -19.65 -19.77
N ILE A 521 3.58 -19.82 -20.78
CA ILE A 521 3.19 -20.06 -22.18
C ILE A 521 2.37 -21.35 -22.30
N GLU A 522 2.80 -22.44 -21.65
CA GLU A 522 2.05 -23.70 -21.56
C GLU A 522 0.65 -23.49 -20.99
N ARG A 523 0.54 -22.73 -19.88
CA ARG A 523 -0.75 -22.40 -19.27
C ARG A 523 -1.65 -21.61 -20.21
N TYR A 524 -1.12 -20.64 -20.96
CA TYR A 524 -1.89 -19.86 -21.92
C TYR A 524 -2.41 -20.73 -23.07
N HIS A 525 -1.56 -21.65 -23.57
CA HIS A 525 -1.96 -22.62 -24.58
C HIS A 525 -3.10 -23.52 -24.08
N LEU A 526 -2.95 -24.07 -22.88
CA LEU A 526 -3.96 -24.92 -22.25
C LEU A 526 -5.28 -24.16 -22.01
N ASN A 527 -5.22 -22.89 -21.63
CA ASN A 527 -6.42 -22.06 -21.45
C ASN A 527 -7.19 -21.91 -22.77
N ILE A 528 -6.48 -21.71 -23.88
CA ILE A 528 -7.08 -21.63 -25.22
C ILE A 528 -7.65 -22.99 -25.63
N GLU A 529 -6.92 -24.08 -25.40
CA GLU A 529 -7.37 -25.44 -25.72
C GLU A 529 -8.65 -25.80 -24.96
N ASN A 530 -8.69 -25.56 -23.65
CA ASN A 530 -9.84 -25.83 -22.80
C ASN A 530 -11.08 -25.04 -23.22
N HIS A 531 -10.91 -23.83 -23.75
CA HIS A 531 -12.03 -22.99 -24.21
C HIS A 531 -12.62 -23.47 -25.54
N PHE A 532 -11.81 -24.09 -26.41
CA PHE A 532 -12.24 -24.57 -27.73
C PHE A 532 -12.48 -26.09 -27.82
N SER A 533 -12.22 -26.83 -26.75
CA SER A 533 -12.53 -28.27 -26.60
C SER A 533 -13.99 -28.46 -26.20
#